data_AF-A0AAU7LY42-F1
#
_entry.id   AF-A0AAU7LY42-F1
#
_cell.length_a   1.000
_cell.length_b   1.000
_cell.length_c   1.000
_cell.angle_alpha   90.00
_cell.angle_beta   90.00
_cell.angle_gamma   90.00
#
_symmetry.space_group_name_H-M   'P 1'
#
loop_
_entity.id
_entity.type
_entity.pdbx_description
1 polymer ?
#
loop_
_entity_poly.entity_id
_entity_poly.type
_entity_poly.pdbx_seq_one_letter_code
_entity_poly.pdbx_strand_id
1 'polypeptide(L)'
;MPPSQARRNEAAQAALPAPHRPSTAISPGPSFDCAKARSMPEKMICSDAELARLDRELGWVYARAKNAAADGAAFRRQNSEEWRRREATCRDRECLLRWYANRHDQLMNILQGQEPAPSTVSR
;
A
#
# COMPACT_ATOMS: atom_id res chain seq x y z
N MET A 1 53.50 -6.41 -60.73
CA MET A 1 54.04 -5.52 -59.68
C MET A 1 53.20 -4.24 -59.68
N PRO A 2 52.95 -3.61 -58.51
CA PRO A 2 51.61 -3.28 -57.91
C PRO A 2 51.05 -1.89 -58.30
N PRO A 3 49.83 -1.46 -57.88
CA PRO A 3 49.55 -0.87 -56.54
C PRO A 3 48.24 -1.43 -55.89
N SER A 4 48.08 -1.54 -54.56
CA SER A 4 47.90 -0.53 -53.50
C SER A 4 46.44 -0.03 -53.32
N GLN A 5 45.89 -0.30 -52.12
CA GLN A 5 44.77 0.38 -51.43
C GLN A 5 43.33 0.06 -51.93
N ALA A 6 42.27 0.02 -51.13
CA ALA A 6 42.02 0.63 -49.83
C ALA A 6 41.06 -0.21 -48.96
N ARG A 7 41.10 0.04 -47.66
CA ARG A 7 40.35 -0.63 -46.61
C ARG A 7 38.85 -0.32 -46.71
N ARG A 8 38.02 -1.36 -46.58
CA ARG A 8 36.63 -1.25 -46.12
C ARG A 8 36.65 -0.80 -44.66
N ASN A 9 36.06 0.34 -44.35
CA ASN A 9 35.68 0.75 -43.00
C ASN A 9 34.41 1.61 -43.13
N GLU A 10 33.25 0.96 -43.13
CA GLU A 10 31.96 1.65 -42.96
C GLU A 10 31.90 2.19 -41.53
N ALA A 11 31.70 3.51 -41.45
CA ALA A 11 31.66 4.26 -40.22
C ALA A 11 30.49 3.82 -39.33
N ALA A 12 30.79 3.77 -38.04
CA ALA A 12 29.88 3.54 -36.94
C ALA A 12 28.58 4.36 -37.07
N GLN A 13 27.44 3.66 -37.03
CA GLN A 13 26.15 4.28 -36.74
C GLN A 13 26.16 4.67 -35.25
N ALA A 14 26.39 5.95 -34.98
CA ALA A 14 26.14 6.53 -33.68
C ALA A 14 24.61 6.53 -33.44
N ALA A 15 24.13 5.58 -32.64
CA ALA A 15 22.78 5.64 -32.10
C ALA A 15 22.69 6.85 -31.16
N LEU A 16 21.88 7.83 -31.54
CA LEU A 16 21.50 8.94 -30.66
C LEU A 16 20.85 8.36 -29.39
N PRO A 17 21.21 8.81 -28.18
CA PRO A 17 20.47 8.41 -26.99
C PRO A 17 19.05 8.96 -27.10
N ALA A 18 18.05 8.08 -27.09
CA ALA A 18 16.67 8.48 -26.89
C ALA A 18 16.59 9.32 -25.59
N PRO A 19 15.83 10.43 -25.58
CA PRO A 19 15.56 11.12 -24.32
C PRO A 19 14.80 10.16 -23.42
N HIS A 20 15.50 9.65 -22.42
CA HIS A 20 14.94 8.93 -21.29
C HIS A 20 14.03 9.93 -20.58
N ARG A 21 12.74 9.91 -20.92
CA ARG A 21 11.72 10.59 -20.15
C ARG A 21 11.77 9.93 -18.77
N PRO A 22 12.12 10.64 -17.68
CA PRO A 22 11.92 10.07 -16.37
C PRO A 22 10.41 9.82 -16.25
N SER A 23 10.00 8.57 -16.34
CA SER A 23 8.69 8.15 -15.86
C SER A 23 8.74 8.29 -14.34
N THR A 24 8.58 9.52 -13.84
CA THR A 24 8.10 9.74 -12.49
C THR A 24 6.65 9.27 -12.45
N ALA A 25 6.47 7.95 -12.49
CA ALA A 25 5.29 7.35 -11.91
C ALA A 25 5.33 7.76 -10.44
N ILE A 26 4.60 8.83 -10.10
CA ILE A 26 4.24 9.12 -8.72
C ILE A 26 3.38 7.93 -8.33
N SER A 27 3.98 6.90 -7.75
CA SER A 27 3.22 5.82 -7.12
C SER A 27 2.31 6.50 -6.10
N PRO A 28 0.98 6.44 -6.26
CA PRO A 28 0.09 7.10 -5.32
C PRO A 28 0.40 6.58 -3.92
N GLY A 29 0.61 7.49 -2.97
CA GLY A 29 0.90 7.16 -1.58
C GLY A 29 -0.29 6.48 -0.88
N PRO A 30 -0.14 6.05 0.38
CA PRO A 30 -1.23 5.50 1.17
C PRO A 30 -2.36 6.51 1.41
N SER A 31 -3.41 6.12 2.13
CA SER A 31 -4.54 6.99 2.46
C SER A 31 -4.21 8.11 3.45
N PHE A 32 -2.97 8.15 3.96
CA PHE A 32 -2.44 9.16 4.85
C PHE A 32 -1.24 9.90 4.25
N ASP A 33 -0.89 11.03 4.85
CA ASP A 33 0.25 11.86 4.43
C ASP A 33 1.57 11.25 4.92
N CYS A 34 2.40 10.76 3.99
CA CYS A 34 3.70 10.19 4.31
C CYS A 34 4.68 11.17 4.97
N ALA A 35 4.52 12.49 4.80
CA ALA A 35 5.32 13.47 5.52
C ALA A 35 5.03 13.47 7.03
N LYS A 36 3.89 12.90 7.44
CA LYS A 36 3.47 12.78 8.85
C LYS A 36 3.71 11.39 9.43
N ALA A 37 4.25 10.45 8.66
CA ALA A 37 4.57 9.10 9.10
C ALA A 37 5.61 9.15 10.24
N ARG A 38 5.27 8.60 11.39
CA ARG A 38 6.15 8.56 12.58
C ARG A 38 6.56 7.15 12.93
N SER A 39 5.65 6.19 12.74
CA SER A 39 5.89 4.81 13.14
C SER A 39 6.65 3.98 12.11
N MET A 40 7.18 2.85 12.54
CA MET A 40 7.81 1.87 11.65
C MET A 40 6.81 1.34 10.60
N PRO A 41 5.61 0.86 10.99
CA PRO A 41 4.57 0.49 10.04
C PRO A 41 4.23 1.57 9.02
N GLU A 42 3.99 2.82 9.45
CA GLU A 42 3.63 3.92 8.55
C GLU A 42 4.75 4.21 7.53
N LYS A 43 6.01 4.25 7.98
CA LYS A 43 7.15 4.45 7.09
C LYS A 43 7.27 3.32 6.07
N MET A 44 7.07 2.08 6.49
CA MET A 44 7.10 0.91 5.60
C MET A 44 5.98 0.96 4.57
N ILE A 45 4.77 1.33 4.98
CA ILE A 45 3.62 1.53 4.07
C ILE A 45 3.95 2.62 3.03
N CYS A 46 4.57 3.72 3.47
CA CYS A 46 4.98 4.80 2.57
C CYS A 46 6.05 4.40 1.54
N SER A 47 6.93 3.45 1.87
CA SER A 47 8.01 3.00 0.99
C SER A 47 7.64 1.82 0.10
N ASP A 48 6.50 1.16 0.33
CA ASP A 48 6.07 -0.04 -0.40
C ASP A 48 4.79 0.22 -1.18
N ALA A 49 4.86 0.10 -2.50
CA ALA A 49 3.74 0.41 -3.39
C ALA A 49 2.52 -0.52 -3.20
N GLU A 50 2.74 -1.78 -2.82
CA GLU A 50 1.66 -2.72 -2.56
C GLU A 50 0.97 -2.39 -1.24
N LEU A 51 1.74 -2.12 -0.17
CA LEU A 51 1.18 -1.71 1.12
C LEU A 51 0.42 -0.37 1.00
N ALA A 52 0.96 0.59 0.24
CA ALA A 52 0.27 1.85 -0.03
C ALA A 52 -1.05 1.65 -0.77
N ARG A 53 -1.11 0.72 -1.73
CA ARG A 53 -2.35 0.34 -2.43
C ARG A 53 -3.36 -0.29 -1.46
N LEU A 54 -2.92 -1.26 -0.67
CA LEU A 54 -3.77 -1.92 0.33
C LEU A 54 -4.32 -0.93 1.37
N ASP A 55 -3.51 0.05 1.78
CA ASP A 55 -3.94 1.10 2.70
C ASP A 55 -5.10 1.95 2.13
N ARG A 56 -4.99 2.35 0.85
CA ARG A 56 -6.08 3.06 0.17
C ARG A 56 -7.33 2.20 0.06
N GLU A 57 -7.19 0.96 -0.38
CA GLU A 57 -8.30 0.00 -0.50
C GLU A 57 -9.02 -0.20 0.83
N LEU A 58 -8.26 -0.41 1.90
CA LEU A 58 -8.80 -0.53 3.24
C LEU A 58 -9.56 0.74 3.66
N GLY A 59 -9.05 1.93 3.31
CA GLY A 59 -9.72 3.21 3.56
C GLY A 59 -11.12 3.28 2.93
N TRP A 60 -11.28 2.78 1.70
CA TRP A 60 -12.60 2.70 1.03
C TRP A 60 -13.54 1.72 1.73
N VAL A 61 -13.06 0.52 2.07
CA VAL A 61 -13.87 -0.50 2.77
C VAL A 61 -14.26 -0.01 4.16
N TYR A 62 -13.34 0.62 4.90
CA TYR A 62 -13.59 1.24 6.20
C TYR A 62 -14.71 2.28 6.13
N ALA A 63 -14.68 3.17 5.13
CA ALA A 63 -15.71 4.21 4.99
C ALA A 63 -17.11 3.60 4.81
N ARG A 64 -17.22 2.53 4.01
CA ARG A 64 -18.48 1.80 3.82
C ARG A 64 -18.90 1.09 5.11
N ALA A 65 -17.99 0.36 5.75
CA ALA A 65 -18.28 -0.41 6.96
C ALA A 65 -18.70 0.51 8.13
N LYS A 66 -18.05 1.67 8.27
CA LYS A 66 -18.41 2.68 9.27
C LYS A 66 -19.84 3.17 9.11
N ASN A 67 -20.33 3.30 7.87
CA ASN A 67 -21.69 3.75 7.58
C ASN A 67 -22.72 2.63 7.74
N ALA A 68 -22.31 1.37 7.62
CA ALA A 68 -23.17 0.20 7.77
C ALA A 68 -23.26 -0.31 9.22
N ALA A 69 -22.28 -0.01 10.06
CA ALA A 69 -22.22 -0.46 11.45
C ALA A 69 -23.44 -0.01 12.26
N ALA A 70 -24.04 -0.94 13.02
CA ALA A 70 -25.22 -0.65 13.83
C ALA A 70 -24.83 0.17 15.08
N ASP A 71 -23.70 -0.16 15.71
CA ASP A 71 -23.08 0.64 16.77
C ASP A 71 -21.80 1.32 16.26
N GLY A 72 -21.95 2.57 15.81
CA GLY A 72 -20.82 3.37 15.35
C GLY A 72 -19.77 3.67 16.43
N ALA A 73 -20.13 3.66 17.72
CA ALA A 73 -19.16 3.87 18.80
C ALA A 73 -18.33 2.60 19.04
N ALA A 74 -18.96 1.43 19.06
CA ALA A 74 -18.25 0.14 19.10
C ALA A 74 -17.31 -0.02 17.90
N PHE A 75 -17.78 0.30 16.70
CA PHE A 75 -16.97 0.27 15.48
C PHE A 75 -15.71 1.14 15.60
N ARG A 76 -15.85 2.39 16.07
CA ARG A 76 -14.70 3.30 16.24
C ARG A 76 -13.70 2.79 17.29
N ARG A 77 -14.17 2.20 18.39
CA ARG A 77 -13.30 1.60 19.41
C ARG A 77 -12.50 0.43 18.82
N GLN A 78 -13.19 -0.51 18.19
CA GLN A 78 -12.58 -1.68 17.54
C GLN A 78 -11.57 -1.27 16.46
N ASN A 79 -11.90 -0.29 15.62
CA ASN A 79 -10.96 0.21 14.62
C ASN A 79 -9.69 0.82 15.25
N SER A 80 -9.85 1.57 16.35
CA SER A 80 -8.73 2.16 17.06
C SER A 80 -7.86 1.11 17.76
N GLU A 81 -8.44 0.00 18.21
CA GLU A 81 -7.71 -1.16 18.74
C GLU A 81 -6.91 -1.87 17.65
N GLU A 82 -7.51 -2.16 16.50
CA GLU A 82 -6.81 -2.80 15.37
C GLU A 82 -5.66 -1.95 14.85
N TRP A 83 -5.86 -0.62 14.75
CA TRP A 83 -4.78 0.30 14.39
C TRP A 83 -3.65 0.26 15.43
N ARG A 84 -3.96 0.42 16.72
CA ARG A 84 -2.95 0.36 17.80
C ARG A 84 -2.19 -0.96 17.81
N ARG A 85 -2.87 -2.08 17.53
CA ARG A 85 -2.25 -3.39 17.43
C ARG A 85 -1.24 -3.42 16.29
N ARG A 86 -1.61 -2.96 15.09
CA ARG A 86 -0.69 -2.85 13.93
C ARG A 86 0.57 -2.09 14.30
N GLU A 87 0.39 -0.92 14.92
CA GLU A 87 1.47 -0.03 15.35
C GLU A 87 2.43 -0.69 16.35
N ALA A 88 1.88 -1.48 17.28
CA ALA A 88 2.65 -2.15 18.32
C ALA A 88 3.37 -3.42 17.83
N THR A 89 2.72 -4.21 16.99
CA THR A 89 3.16 -5.59 16.70
C THR A 89 3.87 -5.76 15.37
N CYS A 90 3.54 -5.00 14.33
CA CYS A 90 4.15 -5.22 13.02
C CYS A 90 5.55 -4.62 12.91
N ARG A 91 6.51 -5.47 12.52
CA ARG A 91 7.94 -5.14 12.39
C ARG A 91 8.52 -5.47 11.03
N ASP A 92 7.74 -6.11 10.16
CA ASP A 92 8.12 -6.46 8.80
C ASP A 92 6.93 -6.33 7.84
N ARG A 93 7.25 -6.44 6.55
CA ARG A 93 6.30 -6.33 5.44
C ARG A 93 5.22 -7.41 5.50
N GLU A 94 5.62 -8.64 5.82
CA GLU A 94 4.73 -9.79 5.83
C GLU A 94 3.65 -9.66 6.91
N CYS A 95 4.00 -9.10 8.07
CA CYS A 95 3.06 -8.75 9.11
C CYS A 95 2.00 -7.76 8.62
N LEU A 96 2.42 -6.71 7.90
CA LEU A 96 1.48 -5.71 7.37
C LEU A 96 0.56 -6.30 6.30
N LEU A 97 1.07 -7.16 5.42
CA LEU A 97 0.23 -7.88 4.45
C LEU A 97 -0.85 -8.72 5.14
N ARG A 98 -0.46 -9.52 6.15
CA ARG A 98 -1.43 -10.30 6.94
C ARG A 98 -2.41 -9.41 7.68
N TRP A 99 -1.95 -8.29 8.24
CA TRP A 99 -2.81 -7.34 8.93
C TRP A 99 -3.85 -6.72 7.99
N TYR A 100 -3.44 -6.29 6.79
CA TYR A 100 -4.37 -5.74 5.79
C TYR A 100 -5.40 -6.77 5.34
N ALA A 101 -4.99 -8.01 5.07
CA ALA A 101 -5.91 -9.09 4.70
C ALA A 101 -6.95 -9.34 5.81
N ASN A 102 -6.49 -9.56 7.05
CA ASN A 102 -7.38 -9.79 8.18
C ASN A 102 -8.32 -8.60 8.43
N ARG A 103 -7.79 -7.36 8.34
CA ARG A 103 -8.58 -6.16 8.61
C ARG A 103 -9.62 -5.93 7.51
N HIS A 104 -9.28 -6.22 6.26
CA HIS A 104 -10.23 -6.19 5.15
C HIS A 104 -11.40 -7.15 5.40
N ASP A 105 -11.11 -8.40 5.76
CA ASP A 105 -12.14 -9.42 5.99
C ASP A 105 -13.07 -9.05 7.14
N GLN A 106 -12.52 -8.54 8.25
CA GLN A 106 -13.32 -8.03 9.37
C GLN A 106 -14.29 -6.92 8.94
N LEU A 107 -13.83 -5.97 8.11
CA LEU A 107 -14.67 -4.87 7.64
C LEU A 107 -15.71 -5.34 6.62
N MET A 108 -15.38 -6.34 5.80
CA MET A 108 -16.33 -6.94 4.86
C MET A 108 -17.45 -7.71 5.58
N ASN A 109 -17.15 -8.39 6.69
CA ASN A 109 -18.17 -9.06 7.50
C ASN A 109 -19.20 -8.05 8.05
N ILE A 110 -18.74 -6.88 8.51
CA ILE A 110 -19.64 -5.80 8.95
C ILE A 110 -20.54 -5.33 7.81
N LEU A 111 -19.99 -5.18 6.59
CA LEU A 111 -20.78 -4.85 5.40
C LEU A 111 -21.82 -5.92 5.02
N GLN A 112 -21.58 -7.16 5.41
CA GLN A 112 -22.48 -8.30 5.20
C GLN A 112 -23.48 -8.47 6.36
N GLY A 113 -23.51 -7.55 7.34
CA GLY A 113 -24.38 -7.64 8.52
C GLY A 113 -23.94 -8.68 9.54
N GLN A 114 -22.74 -9.24 9.38
CA GLN A 114 -22.10 -10.14 10.32
C GLN A 114 -21.22 -9.30 11.25
N GLU A 115 -21.85 -8.52 12.15
CA GLU A 115 -21.09 -7.75 13.14
C GLU A 115 -20.31 -8.70 14.06
N PRO A 116 -19.07 -8.35 14.46
CA PRO A 116 -18.38 -9.06 15.52
C PRO A 116 -19.26 -9.00 16.77
N ALA A 117 -19.55 -10.17 17.36
CA ALA A 117 -20.48 -10.30 18.47
C ALA A 117 -20.19 -9.24 19.55
N PRO A 118 -21.22 -8.59 20.12
CA PRO A 118 -21.01 -7.68 21.23
C PRO A 118 -20.28 -8.44 22.33
N SER A 119 -19.16 -7.89 22.82
CA SER A 119 -18.53 -8.37 24.04
C SER A 119 -19.59 -8.28 25.13
N THR A 120 -20.21 -9.41 25.45
CA THR A 120 -21.05 -9.56 26.61
C THR A 120 -20.14 -9.30 27.80
N VAL A 121 -20.14 -8.06 28.29
CA VAL A 121 -19.77 -7.77 29.67
C VAL A 121 -20.81 -8.48 30.51
N SER A 122 -20.53 -9.73 30.87
CA SER A 122 -21.24 -10.39 31.96
C SER A 122 -21.01 -9.55 33.21
N ARG A 123 -22.14 -9.21 33.81
CA ARG A 123 -22.38 -8.31 34.94
C ARG A 123 -21.48 -8.54 36.14
#